data_AF-A0A7K4H6F6-F1
#
_entry.id   AF-A0A7K4H6F6-F1
#
_cell.length_a   1.000
_cell.length_b   1.000
_cell.length_c   1.000
_cell.angle_alpha   90.00
_cell.angle_beta   90.00
_cell.angle_gamma   90.00
#
_symmetry.space_group_name_H-M   'P 1'
#
loop_
_entity.id
_entity.type
_entity.pdbx_description
1 polymer ?
#
loop_
_entity_poly.entity_id
_entity_poly.type
_entity_poly.pdbx_seq_one_letter_code
_entity_poly.pdbx_strand_id
1 'polypeptide(L)' 'MVNKIKEDKKLIENVDYYTISGKIVFTEKFLKERGKCCNNNCKHCPYESK' A
#
# COMPACT_ATOMS: atom_id res chain seq x y z
N MET A 1 20.05 4.75 -15.56
CA MET A 1 19.61 3.34 -15.81
C MET A 1 18.86 2.84 -14.59
N VAL A 2 17.54 3.03 -14.50
CA VAL A 2 16.70 2.24 -13.58
C VAL A 2 15.43 1.89 -14.34
N ASN A 3 15.45 0.75 -15.01
CA ASN A 3 14.27 0.10 -15.55
C ASN A 3 13.43 -0.37 -14.37
N LYS A 4 12.55 0.50 -13.86
CA LYS A 4 11.56 0.11 -12.85
C LYS A 4 10.31 -0.33 -13.61
N ILE A 5 10.37 -1.54 -14.15
CA ILE A 5 9.17 -2.28 -14.58
C ILE A 5 8.36 -2.46 -13.30
N LYS A 6 7.37 -1.59 -13.07
CA LYS A 6 6.38 -1.83 -12.03
C LYS A 6 5.54 -2.98 -12.54
N GLU A 7 5.87 -4.19 -12.09
CA GLU A 7 5.05 -5.36 -12.31
C GLU A 7 3.60 -5.03 -11.95
N ASP A 8 2.66 -5.45 -12.80
CA ASP A 8 1.24 -5.49 -12.50
C ASP A 8 1.00 -6.52 -11.38
N LYS A 9 1.42 -6.15 -10.16
CA LYS A 9 1.25 -6.99 -8.99
C LYS A 9 -0.23 -7.13 -8.74
N LYS A 10 -0.75 -8.34 -8.98
CA LYS A 10 -2.11 -8.70 -8.64
C LYS A 10 -2.27 -8.58 -7.12
N LEU A 11 -3.21 -7.74 -6.69
CA LEU A 11 -3.55 -7.61 -5.28
C LEU A 11 -4.28 -8.86 -4.82
N ILE A 12 -3.89 -9.38 -3.66
CA ILE A 12 -4.52 -10.55 -3.04
C ILE A 12 -5.40 -10.06 -1.88
N GLU A 13 -6.70 -10.37 -1.93
CA GLU A 13 -7.64 -10.07 -0.84
C GLU A 13 -7.26 -10.85 0.44
N ASN A 14 -7.45 -10.23 1.60
CA ASN A 14 -6.97 -10.63 2.93
C ASN A 14 -5.44 -10.63 3.13
N VAL A 15 -4.65 -10.30 2.10
CA VAL A 15 -3.17 -10.18 2.20
C VAL A 15 -2.73 -8.74 1.97
N ASP A 16 -3.12 -8.16 0.84
CA ASP A 16 -2.71 -6.81 0.43
C ASP A 16 -3.83 -5.79 0.70
N TYR A 17 -5.09 -6.23 0.69
CA TYR A 17 -6.25 -5.41 1.07
C TYR A 17 -7.40 -6.29 1.57
N TYR A 18 -8.40 -5.68 2.19
CA TYR A 18 -9.70 -6.30 2.48
C TYR A 18 -10.82 -5.28 2.29
N THR A 19 -12.06 -5.75 2.13
CA THR A 19 -13.22 -4.88 1.90
C THR A 19 -14.07 -4.78 3.15
N ILE A 20 -14.34 -3.57 3.63
CA ILE A 20 -15.31 -3.30 4.71
C ILE A 20 -16.35 -2.32 4.21
N SER A 21 -17.62 -2.74 4.23
CA SER A 21 -18.76 -1.88 3.85
C SER A 21 -18.58 -1.20 2.48
N GLY A 22 -18.09 -1.95 1.49
CA GLY A 22 -17.83 -1.46 0.13
C GLY A 22 -16.59 -0.58 -0.01
N LYS A 23 -15.79 -0.41 1.05
CA LYS A 23 -14.53 0.34 1.01
C LYS A 23 -13.35 -0.63 1.03
N ILE A 24 -12.37 -0.38 0.17
CA ILE A 24 -11.11 -1.10 0.15
C ILE A 24 -10.19 -0.52 1.23
N VAL A 25 -9.70 -1.38 2.10
CA VAL A 25 -8.73 -1.06 3.14
C VAL A 25 -7.44 -1.82 2.86
N PHE A 26 -6.36 -1.08 2.60
CA PHE A 26 -5.06 -1.69 2.33
C PHE A 26 -4.38 -2.14 3.63
N THR A 27 -3.70 -3.28 3.57
CA THR A 27 -2.94 -3.81 4.71
C THR A 27 -1.61 -3.07 4.88
N GLU A 28 -1.02 -3.20 6.07
CA GLU A 28 0.31 -2.68 6.35
C GLU A 28 1.36 -3.24 5.38
N LYS A 29 1.26 -4.53 5.03
CA LYS A 29 2.15 -5.20 4.06
C LYS A 29 2.12 -4.48 2.71
N PHE A 30 0.93 -4.25 2.15
CA PHE A 30 0.79 -3.53 0.89
C PHE A 30 1.37 -2.11 0.98
N LEU A 31 1.10 -1.41 2.08
CA LEU A 31 1.64 -0.06 2.28
C LEU A 31 3.17 -0.07 2.30
N LYS A 32 3.81 -1.05 2.95
CA LYS A 32 5.28 -1.23 2.98
C LYS A 32 5.88 -1.56 1.61
N GLU A 33 5.26 -2.48 0.86
CA GLU A 33 5.72 -2.89 -0.46
C GLU A 33 5.54 -1.79 -1.52
N ARG A 34 4.48 -0.98 -1.38
CA ARG A 34 4.26 0.20 -2.22
C ARG A 34 5.45 1.15 -2.20
N GLY A 35 6.24 1.15 -1.12
CA GLY A 35 7.54 1.80 -1.05
C GLY A 35 7.49 3.32 -1.14
N LYS A 36 6.31 3.93 -0.98
CA LYS A 36 6.11 5.38 -1.03
C LYS A 36 4.97 5.81 -0.12
N CYS A 37 5.15 6.94 0.58
CA CYS A 37 4.06 7.60 1.30
C CYS A 37 2.97 8.08 0.31
N CYS A 38 1.70 8.06 0.73
CA CYS A 38 0.60 8.64 -0.07
C CYS A 38 0.32 10.11 0.26
N ASN A 39 1.00 10.70 1.27
CA ASN A 39 0.76 12.06 1.76
C ASN A 39 -0.68 12.33 2.21
N ASN A 40 -1.43 11.29 2.58
CA ASN A 40 -2.80 11.40 3.10
C ASN A 40 -2.84 11.53 4.63
N ASN A 41 -1.71 11.79 5.29
CA ASN A 41 -1.59 11.92 6.75
C ASN A 41 -2.31 10.80 7.53
N CYS A 42 -2.12 9.56 7.10
CA CYS A 42 -2.70 8.39 7.77
C CYS A 42 -2.06 8.16 9.14
N LYS A 43 -2.87 7.96 10.18
CA LYS A 43 -2.41 7.74 11.57
C LYS A 43 -1.49 6.54 11.78
N HIS A 44 -1.54 5.55 10.88
CA HIS A 44 -0.70 4.33 10.93
C HIS A 44 0.25 4.26 9.74
N CYS A 45 0.65 5.41 9.19
CA CYS A 45 1.57 5.43 8.07
C CYS A 45 2.92 4.85 8.52
N PRO A 46 3.44 3.78 7.88
CA PRO A 46 4.76 3.24 8.21
C PRO A 46 5.90 4.17 7.74
N TYR A 47 5.57 5.26 7.04
CA TYR A 47 6.49 6.24 6.48
C TYR A 47 6.40 7.59 7.21
N GLU A 48 6.06 7.62 8.51
CA GLU A 48 6.18 8.85 9.29
C GLU A 48 7.56 9.47 9.10
N SER A 49 7.55 10.77 8.81
CA SER A 49 8.69 11.60 8.47
C SER A 49 9.80 11.48 9.51
N LYS A 50 11.02 11.22 9.04
CA LYS A 50 12.17 11.99 9.52
C LYS A 50 12.33 13.20 8.61
#